data_AF-A0A7S2XIR2-F1
#
_entry.id   AF-A0A7S2XIR2-F1
#
_cell.length_a   1.000
_cell.length_b   1.000
_cell.length_c   1.000
_cell.angle_alpha   90.00
_cell.angle_beta   90.00
_cell.angle_gamma   90.00
#
_symmetry.space_group_name_H-M   'P 1'
#
loop_
_entity.id
_entity.type
_entity.pdbx_description
1 polymer ?
#
loop_
_entity_poly.entity_id
_entity_poly.type
_entity_poly.pdbx_seq_one_letter_code
_entity_poly.pdbx_strand_id
1 'polypeptide(L)'
;TLCLQCRGPSKSLCPACNSAYFCQEPRKCQTNGWSHQCICPTWQIYTERRELLSKFGLDSWYLKLIGRDCQLSDKPYEDFLAETLKVLKPGSWWATEIDGWSAGQSGSAKRVDASIRRSYEEGFSLDTHLIPVEHPVDDERWLTWPKDEVGLLKIESWEEYYSLRDIPLCSPVALLCTFPLTIYRAITQYGSVPLTVSKMLKRPMRIHVVGVEKEMNFLDLFKEVGFLLPQDGSVNIELTFVVRPDMLPPKCKMPHSGSGRGYQMRLDLASNLVLNVQSGVYGDNELNPNFDCGSGPPDIIMGMNAGLYAYESWRSVVSYLKNNPHVVGVFTDYNEHSGTNCASLGGGKARESLCINPFRQPRAMPVYCMNLPQFSNGFFYVYNEQTLDE
;
A
#
# COMPACT_ATOMS: atom_id res chain seq x y z
N THR A 1 21.90 7.65 -11.54
CA THR A 1 20.85 7.81 -12.57
C THR A 1 21.28 7.11 -13.84
N LEU A 2 20.31 6.52 -14.52
CA LEU A 2 20.46 5.68 -15.70
C LEU A 2 19.66 6.30 -16.84
N CYS A 3 20.21 6.24 -18.04
CA CYS A 3 19.51 6.64 -19.25
C CYS A 3 18.26 5.79 -19.43
N LEU A 4 17.12 6.43 -19.69
CA LEU A 4 15.84 5.77 -19.91
C LEU A 4 15.92 4.74 -21.06
N GLN A 5 16.70 5.04 -22.11
CA GLN A 5 16.83 4.22 -23.31
C GLN A 5 17.85 3.08 -23.17
N CYS A 6 19.13 3.41 -22.96
CA CYS A 6 20.21 2.41 -23.00
C CYS A 6 20.59 1.85 -21.62
N ARG A 7 19.94 2.32 -20.56
CA ARG A 7 20.26 2.00 -19.15
C ARG A 7 21.71 2.28 -18.72
N GLY A 8 22.52 2.92 -19.57
CA GLY A 8 23.85 3.39 -19.21
C GLY A 8 23.81 4.58 -18.25
N PRO A 9 24.91 4.91 -17.55
CA PRO A 9 24.96 6.07 -16.68
C PRO A 9 24.59 7.37 -17.41
N SER A 10 23.74 8.20 -16.79
CA SER A 10 23.34 9.50 -17.32
C SER A 10 23.11 10.49 -16.19
N LYS A 11 23.43 11.77 -16.40
CA LYS A 11 23.08 12.88 -15.50
C LYS A 11 22.21 13.95 -16.17
N SER A 12 21.96 13.83 -17.46
CA SER A 12 21.24 14.84 -18.23
C SER A 12 19.77 14.52 -18.27
N LEU A 13 18.95 15.45 -17.81
CA LEU A 13 17.49 15.39 -17.93
C LEU A 13 17.05 15.92 -19.29
N CYS A 14 15.90 15.42 -19.77
CA CYS A 14 15.17 16.04 -20.86
C CYS A 14 14.83 17.49 -20.46
N PRO A 15 15.25 18.50 -21.24
CA PRO A 15 15.06 19.91 -20.87
C PRO A 15 13.60 20.36 -20.92
N ALA A 16 12.73 19.63 -21.62
CA ALA A 16 11.31 19.98 -21.73
C ALA A 16 10.50 19.53 -20.50
N CYS A 17 10.72 18.30 -20.01
CA CYS A 17 9.90 17.71 -18.96
C CYS A 17 10.63 17.49 -17.63
N ASN A 18 11.95 17.64 -17.59
CA ASN A 18 12.81 17.41 -16.41
C ASN A 18 12.63 16.05 -15.70
N SER A 19 12.06 15.05 -16.39
CA SER A 19 11.61 13.79 -15.79
C SER A 19 12.28 12.54 -16.38
N ALA A 20 13.11 12.66 -17.41
CA ALA A 20 13.71 11.52 -18.08
C ALA A 20 15.21 11.73 -18.29
N TYR A 21 16.04 10.74 -17.95
CA TYR A 21 17.49 10.82 -18.06
C TYR A 21 18.01 10.28 -19.41
N PHE A 22 18.95 10.98 -20.06
CA PHE A 22 19.57 10.59 -21.34
C PHE A 22 21.09 10.60 -21.32
N CYS A 23 21.70 9.59 -21.94
CA CYS A 23 23.13 9.64 -22.21
C CYS A 23 23.41 10.74 -23.24
N GLN A 24 24.45 11.54 -22.95
CA GLN A 24 25.05 12.45 -23.90
C GLN A 24 25.96 11.68 -24.87
N GLU A 25 26.83 12.39 -25.59
CA GLU A 25 27.89 11.80 -26.41
C GLU A 25 28.65 10.67 -25.68
N PRO A 26 29.01 9.58 -26.38
CA PRO A 26 28.86 9.34 -27.83
C PRO A 26 27.54 8.68 -28.24
N ARG A 27 26.70 8.26 -27.28
CA ARG A 27 25.49 7.46 -27.59
C ARG A 27 24.32 8.30 -28.06
N LYS A 28 24.24 9.57 -27.63
CA LYS A 28 23.17 10.52 -27.98
C LYS A 28 21.79 9.88 -27.96
N CYS A 29 21.40 9.27 -26.83
CA CYS A 29 20.15 8.50 -26.78
C CYS A 29 18.88 9.35 -26.95
N GLN A 30 19.02 10.68 -26.89
CA GLN A 30 17.98 11.64 -27.23
C GLN A 30 18.10 12.06 -28.71
N THR A 31 17.36 11.39 -29.60
CA THR A 31 17.32 11.67 -31.05
C THR A 31 15.89 11.98 -31.51
N ASN A 32 15.68 12.68 -32.63
CA ASN A 32 14.34 12.92 -33.18
C ASN A 32 13.57 11.60 -33.42
N GLY A 33 12.25 11.55 -33.10
CA GLY A 33 11.37 10.42 -33.41
C GLY A 33 11.35 9.26 -32.39
N TRP A 34 11.92 9.47 -31.21
CA TRP A 34 12.03 8.49 -30.14
C TRP A 34 10.81 8.44 -29.19
N SER A 35 10.61 7.29 -28.53
CA SER A 35 9.37 6.94 -27.79
C SER A 35 8.98 7.92 -26.68
N HIS A 36 9.94 8.55 -26.01
CA HIS A 36 9.63 9.54 -24.97
C HIS A 36 8.97 10.80 -25.53
N GLN A 37 9.22 11.17 -26.79
CA GLN A 37 8.64 12.38 -27.39
C GLN A 37 7.11 12.36 -27.31
N CYS A 38 6.49 11.18 -27.39
CA CYS A 38 5.05 10.99 -27.27
C CYS A 38 4.50 11.21 -25.85
N ILE A 39 5.32 10.98 -24.81
CA ILE A 39 4.91 11.07 -23.39
C ILE A 39 5.53 12.27 -22.66
N CYS A 40 6.45 12.99 -23.30
CA CYS A 40 7.17 14.12 -22.72
C CYS A 40 6.24 15.22 -22.19
N PRO A 41 5.21 15.68 -22.95
CA PRO A 41 4.25 16.66 -22.43
C PRO A 41 3.49 16.15 -21.19
N THR A 42 3.10 14.88 -21.20
CA THR A 42 2.42 14.25 -20.05
C THR A 42 3.32 14.20 -18.82
N TRP A 43 4.59 13.83 -18.99
CA TRP A 43 5.54 13.77 -17.87
C TRP A 43 5.90 15.15 -17.32
N GLN A 44 5.83 16.20 -18.15
CA GLN A 44 5.94 17.58 -17.68
C GLN A 44 4.82 17.89 -16.66
N ILE A 45 3.56 17.59 -17.01
CA ILE A 45 2.40 17.76 -16.12
C ILE A 45 2.61 17.01 -14.80
N TYR A 46 3.06 15.75 -14.86
CA TYR A 46 3.31 14.95 -13.66
C TYR A 46 4.40 15.56 -12.77
N THR A 47 5.42 16.16 -13.37
CA THR A 47 6.52 16.80 -12.64
C THR A 47 6.07 18.10 -11.97
N GLU A 48 5.21 18.88 -12.64
CA GLU A 48 4.62 20.12 -12.10
C GLU A 48 3.75 19.84 -10.84
N ARG A 49 3.17 18.64 -10.72
CA ARG A 49 2.37 18.22 -9.54
C ARG A 49 3.19 17.79 -8.33
N ARG A 50 4.53 17.83 -8.40
CA ARG A 50 5.42 17.40 -7.30
C ARG A 50 5.11 18.09 -5.98
N GLU A 51 4.87 19.39 -6.00
CA GLU A 51 4.59 20.17 -4.79
C GLU A 51 3.30 19.69 -4.13
N LEU A 52 2.22 19.52 -4.91
CA LEU A 52 0.95 19.00 -4.43
C LEU A 52 1.11 17.60 -3.81
N LEU A 53 1.82 16.69 -4.51
CA LEU A 53 2.08 15.34 -4.04
C LEU A 53 2.99 15.27 -2.81
N SER A 54 3.65 16.38 -2.47
CA SER A 54 4.56 16.50 -1.34
C SER A 54 3.92 17.16 -0.11
N LYS A 55 2.61 17.44 -0.14
CA LYS A 55 1.85 17.98 1.00
C LYS A 55 1.16 16.86 1.76
N PHE A 56 1.45 16.76 3.06
CA PHE A 56 0.93 15.72 3.95
C PHE A 56 0.17 16.28 5.15
N GLY A 57 0.27 17.58 5.43
CA GLY A 57 -0.36 18.17 6.60
C GLY A 57 0.27 17.78 7.94
N LEU A 58 1.51 17.28 7.89
CA LEU A 58 2.26 16.90 9.08
C LEU A 58 3.25 18.01 9.46
N ASP A 59 3.88 17.88 10.62
CA ASP A 59 4.97 18.79 10.98
C ASP A 59 6.17 18.60 10.02
N SER A 60 7.10 19.54 10.04
CA SER A 60 8.20 19.70 9.09
C SER A 60 9.21 18.54 9.01
N TRP A 61 9.09 17.48 9.82
CA TRP A 61 10.03 16.36 9.82
C TRP A 61 10.14 15.66 8.47
N TYR A 62 9.02 15.50 7.75
CA TYR A 62 8.99 14.79 6.47
C TYR A 62 9.66 15.58 5.34
N LEU A 63 9.82 16.90 5.48
CA LEU A 63 10.45 17.75 4.45
C LEU A 63 11.87 17.27 4.11
N LYS A 64 12.59 16.70 5.08
CA LYS A 64 13.92 16.09 4.89
C LYS A 64 13.91 14.88 3.95
N LEU A 65 12.75 14.22 3.82
CA LEU A 65 12.55 12.99 3.05
C LEU A 65 12.00 13.25 1.64
N ILE A 66 11.58 14.49 1.35
CA ILE A 66 10.97 14.86 0.07
C ILE A 66 11.65 16.05 -0.61
N GLY A 67 12.57 16.75 0.07
CA GLY A 67 13.18 17.98 -0.42
C GLY A 67 14.17 17.83 -1.58
N ARG A 68 14.25 16.66 -2.23
CA ARG A 68 15.12 16.43 -3.38
C ARG A 68 14.30 16.34 -4.65
N ASP A 69 14.79 17.00 -5.71
CA ASP A 69 14.19 16.90 -7.03
C ASP A 69 14.14 15.46 -7.51
N CYS A 70 15.21 14.68 -7.32
CA CYS A 70 15.25 13.26 -7.64
C CYS A 70 15.83 12.45 -6.48
N GLN A 71 15.05 11.50 -5.97
CA GLN A 71 15.52 10.57 -4.95
C GLN A 71 16.17 9.37 -5.64
N LEU A 72 17.45 9.11 -5.37
CA LEU A 72 18.26 8.10 -6.05
C LEU A 72 18.76 6.99 -5.14
N SER A 73 18.46 7.07 -3.85
CA SER A 73 18.97 6.18 -2.82
C SER A 73 18.03 6.22 -1.62
N ASP A 74 17.98 5.14 -0.84
CA ASP A 74 17.28 5.14 0.45
C ASP A 74 18.10 5.78 1.58
N LYS A 75 19.40 6.05 1.37
CA LYS A 75 20.32 6.58 2.38
C LYS A 75 19.77 7.77 3.20
N PRO A 76 19.13 8.78 2.60
CA PRO A 76 18.56 9.88 3.37
C PRO A 76 17.49 9.48 4.38
N TYR A 77 16.74 8.45 4.04
CA TYR A 77 15.71 7.92 4.89
C TYR A 77 16.32 6.96 5.94
N GLU A 78 17.32 6.16 5.58
CA GLU A 78 18.13 5.41 6.55
C GLU A 78 18.74 6.34 7.62
N ASP A 79 19.33 7.46 7.20
CA ASP A 79 19.92 8.47 8.08
C ASP A 79 18.86 9.11 8.97
N PHE A 80 17.68 9.38 8.43
CA PHE A 80 16.57 9.88 9.22
C PHE A 80 16.15 8.88 10.31
N LEU A 81 15.98 7.60 9.99
CA LEU A 81 15.63 6.57 10.97
C LEU A 81 16.75 6.35 12.01
N ALA A 82 18.01 6.36 11.59
CA ALA A 82 19.17 6.06 12.44
C ALA A 82 19.56 7.25 13.33
N GLU A 83 19.67 8.44 12.75
CA GLU A 83 20.27 9.61 13.38
C GLU A 83 19.23 10.56 13.97
N THR A 84 18.10 10.76 13.25
CA THR A 84 17.04 11.67 13.70
C THR A 84 16.09 10.97 14.67
N LEU A 85 15.50 9.85 14.27
CA LEU A 85 14.52 9.13 15.10
C LEU A 85 15.18 8.16 16.09
N LYS A 86 16.34 7.60 15.76
CA LYS A 86 17.06 6.60 16.59
C LYS A 86 16.21 5.36 16.90
N VAL A 87 15.43 4.91 15.92
CA VAL A 87 14.42 3.84 16.05
C VAL A 87 14.86 2.49 15.47
N LEU A 88 16.05 2.40 14.90
CA LEU A 88 16.62 1.18 14.31
C LEU A 88 17.13 0.20 15.39
N LYS A 89 16.26 -0.18 16.31
CA LYS A 89 16.54 -1.13 17.39
C LYS A 89 16.13 -2.54 16.98
N PRO A 90 16.81 -3.60 17.45
CA PRO A 90 16.37 -4.97 17.21
C PRO A 90 14.93 -5.19 17.66
N GLY A 91 14.10 -5.77 16.80
CA GLY A 91 12.69 -6.06 17.07
C GLY A 91 11.71 -4.92 16.78
N SER A 92 12.19 -3.69 16.59
CA SER A 92 11.34 -2.60 16.12
C SER A 92 10.92 -2.82 14.65
N TRP A 93 9.71 -2.39 14.28
CA TRP A 93 9.23 -2.41 12.90
C TRP A 93 10.11 -1.57 11.96
N TRP A 94 10.71 -0.49 12.47
CA TRP A 94 11.62 0.37 11.71
C TRP A 94 12.87 -0.36 11.22
N ALA A 95 13.32 -1.38 11.95
CA ALA A 95 14.52 -2.14 11.60
C ALA A 95 14.36 -2.97 10.31
N THR A 96 13.13 -3.17 9.85
CA THR A 96 12.82 -3.95 8.65
C THR A 96 12.01 -3.21 7.60
N GLU A 97 11.76 -1.92 7.82
CA GLU A 97 10.97 -1.10 6.90
C GLU A 97 11.78 -0.71 5.64
N ILE A 98 13.10 -0.52 5.78
CA ILE A 98 14.01 -0.24 4.67
C ILE A 98 14.52 -1.49 3.96
N ASP A 99 14.20 -2.69 4.46
CA ASP A 99 14.66 -3.91 3.82
C ASP A 99 14.01 -4.04 2.44
N GLY A 100 14.82 -3.88 1.39
CA GLY A 100 14.44 -4.23 0.03
C GLY A 100 14.01 -5.70 -0.03
N TRP A 101 13.05 -6.00 -0.90
CA TRP A 101 12.46 -7.33 -0.96
C TRP A 101 13.09 -8.16 -2.08
N SER A 102 13.76 -9.25 -1.71
CA SER A 102 14.54 -10.10 -2.60
C SER A 102 14.19 -11.57 -2.38
N ALA A 103 13.00 -11.98 -2.85
CA ALA A 103 12.59 -13.38 -2.98
C ALA A 103 12.63 -14.20 -1.67
N GLY A 104 12.14 -13.66 -0.54
CA GLY A 104 12.12 -14.31 0.79
C GLY A 104 13.50 -14.67 1.36
N GLN A 105 14.56 -14.38 0.60
CA GLN A 105 15.95 -14.48 1.00
C GLN A 105 16.47 -13.15 1.54
N SER A 106 15.65 -12.10 1.52
CA SER A 106 15.94 -10.79 2.08
C SER A 106 16.31 -10.88 3.56
N GLY A 107 17.08 -9.90 4.03
CA GLY A 107 17.43 -9.79 5.44
C GLY A 107 16.19 -9.74 6.34
N SER A 108 15.13 -9.03 5.93
CA SER A 108 13.86 -8.93 6.67
C SER A 108 13.20 -10.29 6.88
N ALA A 109 12.99 -11.06 5.81
CA ALA A 109 12.26 -12.33 5.87
C ALA A 109 12.93 -13.39 6.78
N LYS A 110 14.25 -13.27 6.99
CA LYS A 110 15.02 -14.12 7.93
C LYS A 110 15.00 -13.60 9.37
N ARG A 111 14.89 -12.29 9.56
CA ARG A 111 14.95 -11.63 10.88
C ARG A 111 13.59 -11.50 11.54
N VAL A 112 12.52 -11.38 10.75
CA VAL A 112 11.16 -11.21 11.29
C VAL A 112 10.51 -12.57 11.46
N ASP A 113 10.05 -12.80 12.68
CA ASP A 113 9.18 -13.93 13.02
C ASP A 113 7.75 -13.40 13.13
N ALA A 114 6.95 -13.60 12.07
CA ALA A 114 5.59 -13.08 12.01
C ALA A 114 4.63 -13.74 13.02
N SER A 115 5.05 -14.87 13.64
CA SER A 115 4.30 -15.50 14.74
C SER A 115 4.47 -14.76 16.07
N ILE A 116 5.54 -13.98 16.24
CA ILE A 116 5.77 -13.17 17.43
C ILE A 116 4.93 -11.91 17.32
N ARG A 117 3.95 -11.78 18.21
CA ARG A 117 3.08 -10.60 18.29
C ARG A 117 3.79 -9.47 19.00
N ARG A 118 3.53 -8.24 18.55
CA ARG A 118 4.06 -7.00 19.11
C ARG A 118 2.93 -6.05 19.41
N SER A 119 3.00 -5.42 20.59
CA SER A 119 2.22 -4.22 20.89
C SER A 119 2.69 -3.04 20.04
N TYR A 120 1.91 -1.97 19.99
CA TYR A 120 2.32 -0.72 19.33
C TYR A 120 3.57 -0.12 19.98
N GLU A 121 3.69 -0.19 21.31
CA GLU A 121 4.87 0.28 22.04
C GLU A 121 6.15 -0.47 21.61
N GLU A 122 6.10 -1.80 21.55
CA GLU A 122 7.23 -2.62 21.11
C GLU A 122 7.54 -2.46 19.62
N GLY A 123 6.49 -2.41 18.79
CA GLY A 123 6.59 -2.32 17.35
C GLY A 123 7.16 -1.00 16.88
N PHE A 124 6.55 0.12 17.30
CA PHE A 124 7.05 1.45 16.97
C PHE A 124 8.33 1.79 17.73
N SER A 125 8.55 1.29 18.96
CA SER A 125 9.74 1.63 19.75
C SER A 125 9.98 3.17 19.83
N LEU A 126 8.89 3.92 19.92
CA LEU A 126 8.84 5.37 20.12
C LEU A 126 8.30 5.67 21.52
N ASP A 127 8.40 6.92 21.95
CA ASP A 127 7.71 7.36 23.17
C ASP A 127 6.20 7.18 23.01
N THR A 128 5.53 6.76 24.08
CA THR A 128 4.10 6.37 24.05
C THR A 128 3.17 7.48 23.56
N HIS A 129 3.48 8.74 23.86
CA HIS A 129 2.71 9.90 23.39
C HIS A 129 2.87 10.20 21.88
N LEU A 130 3.82 9.56 21.20
CA LEU A 130 4.04 9.71 19.75
C LEU A 130 3.33 8.63 18.94
N ILE A 131 2.76 7.61 19.56
CA ILE A 131 2.13 6.50 18.85
C ILE A 131 0.63 6.50 19.08
N PRO A 132 -0.17 5.96 18.13
CA PRO A 132 -1.58 5.73 18.41
C PRO A 132 -1.75 4.85 19.65
N VAL A 133 -2.79 5.13 20.41
CA VAL A 133 -3.31 4.21 21.42
C VAL A 133 -3.79 2.92 20.78
N GLU A 134 -3.43 1.76 21.35
CA GLU A 134 -3.76 0.43 20.81
C GLU A 134 -5.19 0.00 21.23
N HIS A 135 -6.17 0.83 20.89
CA HIS A 135 -7.59 0.57 21.12
C HIS A 135 -8.44 1.23 20.02
N PRO A 136 -9.72 0.82 19.86
CA PRO A 136 -10.66 1.49 18.97
C PRO A 136 -10.78 3.00 19.24
N VAL A 137 -11.22 3.76 18.24
CA VAL A 137 -11.60 5.17 18.43
C VAL A 137 -12.66 5.26 19.54
N ASP A 138 -12.49 6.22 20.46
CA ASP A 138 -13.45 6.39 21.55
C ASP A 138 -14.85 6.78 21.05
N ASP A 139 -15.88 6.47 21.86
CA ASP A 139 -17.27 6.66 21.47
C ASP A 139 -17.62 8.13 21.17
N GLU A 140 -17.00 9.09 21.86
CA GLU A 140 -17.28 10.52 21.67
C GLU A 140 -16.80 11.00 20.30
N ARG A 141 -15.55 10.68 19.94
CA ARG A 141 -15.01 10.95 18.60
C ARG A 141 -15.76 10.18 17.54
N TRP A 142 -16.08 8.92 17.81
CA TRP A 142 -16.85 8.11 16.88
C TRP A 142 -18.19 8.78 16.56
N LEU A 143 -18.92 9.28 17.56
CA LEU A 143 -20.20 9.95 17.39
C LEU A 143 -20.08 11.28 16.61
N THR A 144 -19.05 12.06 16.89
CA THR A 144 -18.90 13.43 16.35
C THR A 144 -18.25 13.49 14.97
N TRP A 145 -17.46 12.50 14.59
CA TRP A 145 -16.73 12.50 13.32
C TRP A 145 -17.65 12.24 12.10
N PRO A 146 -17.41 12.89 10.94
CA PRO A 146 -18.16 12.64 9.71
C PRO A 146 -18.15 11.17 9.28
N LYS A 147 -19.27 10.68 8.72
CA LYS A 147 -19.42 9.30 8.26
C LYS A 147 -19.88 9.20 6.81
N ASP A 148 -19.62 8.06 6.20
CA ASP A 148 -20.21 7.67 4.91
C ASP A 148 -21.63 7.11 5.07
N GLU A 149 -22.25 6.79 3.94
CA GLU A 149 -23.61 6.25 3.85
C GLU A 149 -23.77 4.87 4.52
N VAL A 150 -22.67 4.14 4.76
CA VAL A 150 -22.67 2.85 5.45
C VAL A 150 -22.16 2.93 6.90
N GLY A 151 -21.93 4.15 7.41
CA GLY A 151 -21.59 4.45 8.79
C GLY A 151 -20.11 4.37 9.14
N LEU A 152 -19.21 4.34 8.16
CA LEU A 152 -17.76 4.36 8.40
C LEU A 152 -17.25 5.80 8.54
N LEU A 153 -16.24 6.01 9.38
CA LEU A 153 -15.63 7.34 9.54
C LEU A 153 -15.00 7.80 8.21
N LYS A 154 -15.24 9.04 7.83
CA LYS A 154 -14.59 9.68 6.68
C LYS A 154 -13.30 10.35 7.14
N ILE A 155 -12.17 9.75 6.79
CA ILE A 155 -10.83 10.27 7.04
C ILE A 155 -10.14 10.46 5.68
N GLU A 156 -9.79 11.70 5.35
CA GLU A 156 -9.33 12.11 4.03
C GLU A 156 -7.89 12.64 4.02
N SER A 157 -7.24 12.73 5.19
CA SER A 157 -5.87 13.22 5.30
C SER A 157 -5.13 12.61 6.49
N TRP A 158 -3.79 12.74 6.49
CA TRP A 158 -2.98 12.41 7.66
C TRP A 158 -3.31 13.30 8.86
N GLU A 159 -3.60 14.59 8.67
CA GLU A 159 -4.02 15.52 9.73
C GLU A 159 -5.25 15.00 10.47
N GLU A 160 -6.25 14.57 9.71
CA GLU A 160 -7.49 14.02 10.23
C GLU A 160 -7.25 12.71 11.00
N TYR A 161 -6.43 11.80 10.46
CA TYR A 161 -6.06 10.57 11.16
C TYR A 161 -5.32 10.85 12.47
N TYR A 162 -4.37 11.79 12.46
CA TYR A 162 -3.58 12.17 13.64
C TYR A 162 -4.47 12.80 14.72
N SER A 163 -5.37 13.71 14.30
CA SER A 163 -6.36 14.32 15.18
C SER A 163 -7.27 13.26 15.80
N LEU A 164 -7.85 12.37 14.99
CA LEU A 164 -8.74 11.31 15.44
C LEU A 164 -8.07 10.37 16.45
N ARG A 165 -6.78 10.08 16.29
CA ARG A 165 -6.02 9.12 17.11
C ARG A 165 -5.15 9.73 18.19
N ASP A 166 -5.27 11.03 18.46
CA ASP A 166 -4.46 11.76 19.45
C ASP A 166 -2.95 11.67 19.22
N ILE A 167 -2.54 11.64 17.95
CA ILE A 167 -1.13 11.59 17.56
C ILE A 167 -0.65 13.01 17.30
N PRO A 168 0.45 13.48 17.94
CA PRO A 168 1.00 14.79 17.61
C PRO A 168 1.59 14.79 16.20
N LEU A 169 1.44 15.90 15.46
CA LEU A 169 1.89 16.02 14.06
C LEU A 169 3.42 15.83 13.87
N CYS A 170 4.21 15.96 14.95
CA CYS A 170 5.65 15.67 14.95
C CYS A 170 5.97 14.17 14.94
N SER A 171 4.98 13.31 15.17
CA SER A 171 5.15 11.86 15.16
C SER A 171 5.41 11.31 13.74
N PRO A 172 6.37 10.40 13.57
CA PRO A 172 6.71 9.80 12.28
C PRO A 172 5.82 8.61 11.89
N VAL A 173 4.80 8.23 12.68
CA VAL A 173 4.04 6.97 12.50
C VAL A 173 3.41 6.81 11.11
N ALA A 174 3.07 7.91 10.42
CA ALA A 174 2.62 7.90 9.02
C ALA A 174 3.54 7.13 8.06
N LEU A 175 4.85 7.04 8.35
CA LEU A 175 5.79 6.25 7.57
C LEU A 175 5.46 4.75 7.60
N LEU A 176 4.93 4.21 8.69
CA LEU A 176 4.52 2.81 8.81
C LEU A 176 3.01 2.64 8.60
N CYS A 177 2.20 3.54 9.15
CA CYS A 177 0.74 3.49 9.07
C CYS A 177 0.21 3.61 7.63
N THR A 178 1.04 3.96 6.64
CA THR A 178 0.63 3.98 5.22
C THR A 178 -0.02 2.67 4.78
N PHE A 179 0.42 1.50 5.26
CA PHE A 179 -0.16 0.22 4.85
C PHE A 179 -1.58 0.01 5.36
N PRO A 180 -1.86 0.01 6.68
CA PRO A 180 -3.23 -0.15 7.16
C PRO A 180 -4.14 0.99 6.70
N LEU A 181 -3.67 2.24 6.65
CA LEU A 181 -4.51 3.37 6.25
C LEU A 181 -4.86 3.35 4.77
N THR A 182 -4.00 2.77 3.92
CA THR A 182 -4.34 2.50 2.52
C THR A 182 -5.45 1.44 2.42
N ILE A 183 -5.42 0.38 3.24
CA ILE A 183 -6.52 -0.60 3.28
C ILE A 183 -7.81 0.05 3.79
N TYR A 184 -7.71 0.81 4.88
CA TYR A 184 -8.85 1.53 5.43
C TYR A 184 -9.50 2.45 4.39
N ARG A 185 -8.70 3.23 3.66
CA ARG A 185 -9.19 4.08 2.58
C ARG A 185 -9.86 3.30 1.44
N ALA A 186 -9.32 2.12 1.09
CA ALA A 186 -9.96 1.26 0.10
C ALA A 186 -11.34 0.78 0.57
N ILE A 187 -11.48 0.45 1.86
CA ILE A 187 -12.76 0.04 2.47
C ILE A 187 -13.75 1.20 2.46
N THR A 188 -13.35 2.39 2.92
CA THR A 188 -14.27 3.53 3.04
C THR A 188 -14.65 4.11 1.68
N GLN A 189 -13.75 4.06 0.68
CA GLN A 189 -14.03 4.62 -0.64
C GLN A 189 -14.76 3.66 -1.58
N TYR A 190 -14.51 2.35 -1.48
CA TYR A 190 -15.01 1.36 -2.46
C TYR A 190 -15.75 0.18 -1.83
N GLY A 191 -15.94 0.18 -0.51
CA GLY A 191 -16.50 -0.93 0.24
C GLY A 191 -18.00 -0.84 0.50
N SER A 192 -18.70 0.25 0.15
CA SER A 192 -20.13 0.42 0.50
C SER A 192 -21.02 -0.71 -0.03
N VAL A 193 -20.88 -1.07 -1.31
CA VAL A 193 -21.60 -2.21 -1.91
C VAL A 193 -21.09 -3.56 -1.37
N PRO A 194 -19.78 -3.88 -1.40
CA PRO A 194 -19.23 -5.09 -0.78
C PRO A 194 -19.67 -5.34 0.68
N LEU A 195 -19.68 -4.29 1.52
CA LEU A 195 -20.13 -4.36 2.90
C LEU A 195 -21.62 -4.65 3.00
N THR A 196 -22.43 -3.99 2.18
CA THR A 196 -23.88 -4.21 2.16
C THR A 196 -24.22 -5.65 1.79
N VAL A 197 -23.57 -6.18 0.75
CA VAL A 197 -23.72 -7.59 0.34
C VAL A 197 -23.28 -8.54 1.46
N SER A 198 -22.13 -8.26 2.09
CA SER A 198 -21.61 -9.09 3.18
C SER A 198 -22.55 -9.12 4.40
N LYS A 199 -23.12 -7.97 4.77
CA LYS A 199 -24.16 -7.84 5.81
C LYS A 199 -25.39 -8.66 5.47
N MET A 200 -25.91 -8.56 4.23
CA MET A 200 -27.06 -9.35 3.78
C MET A 200 -26.80 -10.86 3.84
N LEU A 201 -25.58 -11.28 3.51
CA LEU A 201 -25.14 -12.67 3.54
C LEU A 201 -24.72 -13.15 4.94
N LYS A 202 -24.78 -12.29 5.96
CA LYS A 202 -24.39 -12.59 7.36
C LYS A 202 -23.00 -13.21 7.48
N ARG A 203 -22.03 -12.64 6.74
CA ARG A 203 -20.63 -13.06 6.73
C ARG A 203 -19.71 -11.84 6.76
N PRO A 204 -18.43 -11.99 7.14
CA PRO A 204 -17.47 -10.91 6.97
C PRO A 204 -17.32 -10.52 5.50
N MET A 205 -16.97 -9.25 5.27
CA MET A 205 -16.46 -8.80 3.98
C MET A 205 -15.02 -9.31 3.81
N ARG A 206 -14.77 -9.98 2.70
CA ARG A 206 -13.51 -10.64 2.40
C ARG A 206 -12.67 -9.77 1.49
N ILE A 207 -11.50 -9.39 1.96
CA ILE A 207 -10.54 -8.61 1.19
C ILE A 207 -9.28 -9.45 1.03
N HIS A 208 -8.93 -9.78 -0.20
CA HIS A 208 -7.68 -10.47 -0.49
C HIS A 208 -6.62 -9.45 -0.89
N VAL A 209 -5.62 -9.28 -0.03
CA VAL A 209 -4.47 -8.43 -0.31
C VAL A 209 -3.42 -9.29 -1.01
N VAL A 210 -3.18 -9.03 -2.29
CA VAL A 210 -2.35 -9.86 -3.17
C VAL A 210 -1.01 -9.20 -3.39
N GLY A 211 0.05 -10.01 -3.49
CA GLY A 211 1.40 -9.50 -3.67
C GLY A 211 1.96 -8.87 -2.40
N VAL A 212 1.49 -9.32 -1.24
CA VAL A 212 1.99 -8.91 0.07
C VAL A 212 3.45 -9.36 0.19
N GLU A 213 4.30 -8.42 0.57
CA GLU A 213 5.74 -8.64 0.69
C GLU A 213 6.21 -8.10 2.04
N LYS A 214 6.75 -6.88 2.08
CA LYS A 214 7.24 -6.25 3.32
C LYS A 214 6.17 -6.06 4.39
N GLU A 215 4.90 -6.01 4.01
CA GLU A 215 3.76 -5.85 4.91
C GLU A 215 3.63 -7.03 5.89
N MET A 216 4.19 -8.21 5.55
CA MET A 216 4.34 -9.34 6.46
C MET A 216 5.16 -9.01 7.71
N ASN A 217 5.99 -7.96 7.68
CA ASN A 217 6.76 -7.54 8.84
C ASN A 217 5.92 -6.76 9.87
N PHE A 218 4.71 -6.33 9.48
CA PHE A 218 3.88 -5.37 10.24
C PHE A 218 2.48 -5.91 10.53
N LEU A 219 2.30 -7.23 10.68
CA LEU A 219 0.97 -7.82 10.84
C LEU A 219 0.15 -7.23 12.01
N ASP A 220 0.79 -6.93 13.14
CA ASP A 220 0.13 -6.27 14.29
C ASP A 220 -0.29 -4.83 14.00
N LEU A 221 0.39 -4.13 13.08
CA LEU A 221 0.03 -2.76 12.70
C LEU A 221 -1.32 -2.70 11.97
N PHE A 222 -1.77 -3.82 11.38
CA PHE A 222 -3.08 -3.89 10.71
C PHE A 222 -4.27 -3.91 11.69
N LYS A 223 -4.05 -4.04 13.01
CA LYS A 223 -5.09 -3.79 14.03
C LYS A 223 -5.73 -2.42 13.85
N GLU A 224 -4.96 -1.47 13.33
CA GLU A 224 -5.39 -0.11 13.05
C GLU A 224 -6.60 -0.03 12.13
N VAL A 225 -6.72 -0.94 11.16
CA VAL A 225 -7.91 -1.02 10.30
C VAL A 225 -9.14 -1.33 11.15
N GLY A 226 -9.05 -2.30 12.06
CA GLY A 226 -10.14 -2.68 12.95
C GLY A 226 -10.53 -1.56 13.92
N PHE A 227 -9.54 -0.85 14.47
CA PHE A 227 -9.76 0.27 15.40
C PHE A 227 -10.46 1.48 14.76
N LEU A 228 -10.35 1.65 13.45
CA LEU A 228 -11.03 2.71 12.70
C LEU A 228 -12.41 2.28 12.14
N LEU A 229 -12.80 1.03 12.35
CA LEU A 229 -14.08 0.47 11.91
C LEU A 229 -15.07 0.33 13.09
N PRO A 230 -16.39 0.25 12.81
CA PRO A 230 -17.40 0.11 13.86
C PRO A 230 -17.16 -1.13 14.74
N GLN A 231 -17.31 -0.96 16.06
CA GLN A 231 -17.12 -2.02 17.06
C GLN A 231 -18.43 -2.72 17.48
N ASP A 232 -19.57 -2.25 16.97
CA ASP A 232 -20.91 -2.75 17.30
C ASP A 232 -21.30 -4.06 16.59
N GLY A 233 -20.35 -4.67 15.87
CA GLY A 233 -20.56 -5.88 15.08
C GLY A 233 -21.25 -5.66 13.75
N SER A 234 -21.58 -4.41 13.38
CA SER A 234 -22.19 -4.09 12.08
C SER A 234 -21.23 -4.32 10.91
N VAL A 235 -19.92 -4.20 11.15
CA VAL A 235 -18.87 -4.42 10.17
C VAL A 235 -17.94 -5.51 10.69
N ASN A 236 -17.69 -6.52 9.86
CA ASN A 236 -16.72 -7.58 10.14
C ASN A 236 -15.88 -7.78 8.89
N ILE A 237 -14.56 -7.74 9.04
CA ILE A 237 -13.61 -7.83 7.93
C ILE A 237 -12.77 -9.10 8.09
N GLU A 238 -12.62 -9.82 6.99
CA GLU A 238 -11.64 -10.88 6.83
C GLU A 238 -10.60 -10.43 5.80
N LEU A 239 -9.40 -10.08 6.27
CA LEU A 239 -8.25 -9.80 5.40
C LEU A 239 -7.50 -11.10 5.15
N THR A 240 -7.26 -11.44 3.89
CA THR A 240 -6.39 -12.57 3.52
C THR A 240 -5.18 -12.03 2.78
N PHE A 241 -4.01 -12.13 3.41
CA PHE A 241 -2.74 -11.81 2.78
C PHE A 241 -2.31 -12.99 1.93
N VAL A 242 -2.31 -12.80 0.62
CA VAL A 242 -1.86 -13.78 -0.36
C VAL A 242 -0.39 -13.52 -0.67
N VAL A 243 0.45 -14.39 -0.15
CA VAL A 243 1.91 -14.27 -0.16
C VAL A 243 2.47 -15.35 -1.05
N ARG A 244 3.38 -15.00 -1.97
CA ARG A 244 4.02 -16.01 -2.82
C ARG A 244 4.78 -17.02 -1.94
N PRO A 245 4.82 -18.31 -2.30
CA PRO A 245 5.47 -19.33 -1.47
C PRO A 245 6.95 -19.05 -1.18
N ASP A 246 7.66 -18.47 -2.16
CA ASP A 246 9.06 -18.05 -2.03
C ASP A 246 9.23 -16.83 -1.12
N MET A 247 8.16 -16.09 -0.87
CA MET A 247 8.11 -14.89 -0.04
C MET A 247 7.65 -15.12 1.39
N LEU A 248 7.13 -16.30 1.70
CA LEU A 248 6.73 -16.63 3.05
C LEU A 248 7.95 -16.80 3.97
N PRO A 249 8.01 -16.08 5.11
CA PRO A 249 9.06 -16.30 6.09
C PRO A 249 9.11 -17.77 6.49
N PRO A 250 10.30 -18.40 6.64
CA PRO A 250 10.41 -19.83 6.92
C PRO A 250 9.63 -20.30 8.15
N LYS A 251 9.43 -19.41 9.12
CA LYS A 251 8.69 -19.67 10.36
C LYS A 251 7.16 -19.62 10.20
N CYS A 252 6.66 -19.08 9.09
CA CYS A 252 5.23 -19.07 8.73
C CYS A 252 4.77 -20.39 8.08
N LYS A 253 5.61 -21.43 8.03
CA LYS A 253 5.34 -22.67 7.28
C LYS A 253 4.51 -23.72 8.01
N MET A 254 4.12 -23.49 9.26
CA MET A 254 3.34 -24.46 10.03
C MET A 254 1.84 -24.13 9.93
N PRO A 255 0.99 -25.00 9.35
CA PRO A 255 -0.44 -24.89 9.61
C PRO A 255 -0.63 -25.04 11.11
N HIS A 256 -1.18 -24.01 11.76
CA HIS A 256 -1.52 -24.12 13.17
C HIS A 256 -2.52 -25.28 13.27
N SER A 257 -2.20 -26.30 14.06
CA SER A 257 -2.97 -27.55 14.21
C SER A 257 -4.40 -27.36 14.74
N GLY A 258 -4.87 -26.11 14.88
CA GLY A 258 -6.24 -25.73 15.21
C GLY A 258 -7.01 -24.96 14.11
N SER A 259 -6.36 -24.51 13.01
CA SER A 259 -7.08 -23.87 11.91
C SER A 259 -7.59 -24.94 10.95
N GLY A 260 -8.83 -25.41 11.16
CA GLY A 260 -9.50 -26.38 10.27
C GLY A 260 -9.74 -25.91 8.83
N ARG A 261 -9.05 -24.87 8.37
CA ARG A 261 -9.05 -24.27 7.02
C ARG A 261 -7.60 -23.93 6.70
N GLY A 262 -7.06 -24.39 5.57
CA GLY A 262 -5.62 -24.48 5.25
C GLY A 262 -4.80 -23.19 5.11
N TYR A 263 -4.99 -22.20 5.99
CA TYR A 263 -4.16 -21.00 6.10
C TYR A 263 -2.84 -21.31 6.82
N GLN A 264 -1.78 -20.56 6.48
CA GLN A 264 -0.49 -20.62 7.18
C GLN A 264 -0.57 -19.92 8.55
N MET A 265 -1.31 -18.83 8.65
CA MET A 265 -1.56 -18.11 9.90
C MET A 265 -2.97 -17.54 9.92
N ARG A 266 -3.55 -17.43 11.12
CA ARG A 266 -4.81 -16.73 11.38
C ARG A 266 -4.65 -15.91 12.66
N LEU A 267 -5.03 -14.64 12.59
CA LEU A 267 -4.82 -13.67 13.64
C LEU A 267 -6.10 -12.87 13.86
N ASP A 268 -6.64 -12.92 15.06
CA ASP A 268 -7.73 -12.05 15.49
C ASP A 268 -7.10 -10.72 15.93
N LEU A 269 -7.06 -9.75 15.01
CA LEU A 269 -6.38 -8.47 15.22
C LEU A 269 -7.24 -7.50 16.05
N ALA A 270 -8.54 -7.48 15.78
CA ALA A 270 -9.53 -6.74 16.56
C ALA A 270 -10.84 -7.54 16.60
N SER A 271 -11.80 -7.11 17.41
CA SER A 271 -13.12 -7.74 17.55
C SER A 271 -13.86 -7.90 16.22
N ASN A 272 -13.61 -6.99 15.27
CA ASN A 272 -14.22 -6.89 13.96
C ASN A 272 -13.26 -7.21 12.80
N LEU A 273 -12.04 -7.68 13.08
CA LEU A 273 -10.99 -7.87 12.07
C LEU A 273 -10.17 -9.14 12.31
N VAL A 274 -10.24 -10.04 11.33
CA VAL A 274 -9.36 -11.21 11.24
C VAL A 274 -8.40 -11.03 10.07
N LEU A 275 -7.13 -11.36 10.30
CA LEU A 275 -6.12 -11.46 9.25
C LEU A 275 -5.70 -12.93 9.08
N ASN A 276 -5.81 -13.44 7.86
CA ASN A 276 -5.26 -14.73 7.46
C ASN A 276 -4.03 -14.52 6.57
N VAL A 277 -3.08 -15.45 6.65
CA VAL A 277 -1.95 -15.53 5.72
C VAL A 277 -2.10 -16.80 4.89
N GLN A 278 -2.11 -16.64 3.57
CA GLN A 278 -2.25 -17.70 2.59
C GLN A 278 -1.04 -17.72 1.64
N SER A 279 -0.41 -18.88 1.52
CA SER A 279 0.61 -19.17 0.51
C SER A 279 -0.03 -19.34 -0.86
N GLY A 280 0.55 -18.70 -1.87
CA GLY A 280 0.28 -18.99 -3.27
C GLY A 280 0.38 -17.76 -4.18
N VAL A 281 0.23 -18.00 -5.48
CA VAL A 281 0.12 -16.97 -6.51
C VAL A 281 -1.19 -17.15 -7.24
N TYR A 282 -1.92 -16.07 -7.48
CA TYR A 282 -3.18 -16.17 -8.22
C TYR A 282 -2.92 -16.79 -9.60
N GLY A 283 -3.73 -17.77 -9.99
CA GLY A 283 -3.63 -18.46 -11.28
C GLY A 283 -2.52 -19.51 -11.39
N ASP A 284 -1.82 -19.83 -10.29
CA ASP A 284 -1.09 -21.10 -10.19
C ASP A 284 -2.02 -22.25 -9.76
N ASN A 285 -1.48 -23.47 -9.68
CA ASN A 285 -2.24 -24.64 -9.24
C ASN A 285 -2.39 -24.73 -7.70
N GLU A 286 -1.78 -23.83 -6.94
CA GLU A 286 -1.79 -23.83 -5.47
C GLU A 286 -3.04 -23.14 -4.91
N LEU A 287 -3.52 -22.09 -5.58
CA LEU A 287 -4.74 -21.39 -5.20
C LEU A 287 -5.95 -21.85 -6.02
N ASN A 288 -7.10 -21.84 -5.36
CA ASN A 288 -8.37 -22.15 -6.01
C ASN A 288 -8.61 -21.19 -7.20
N PRO A 289 -9.08 -21.67 -8.37
CA PRO A 289 -9.32 -20.81 -9.54
C PRO A 289 -10.40 -19.74 -9.33
N ASN A 290 -11.30 -19.93 -8.36
CA ASN A 290 -12.27 -18.91 -7.93
C ASN A 290 -11.69 -17.94 -6.88
N PHE A 291 -10.38 -18.07 -6.58
CA PHE A 291 -9.65 -17.37 -5.54
C PHE A 291 -10.22 -17.58 -4.13
N ASP A 292 -10.90 -18.70 -3.91
CA ASP A 292 -11.34 -19.13 -2.59
C ASP A 292 -10.14 -19.65 -1.77
N CYS A 293 -9.81 -18.94 -0.69
CA CYS A 293 -8.73 -19.32 0.22
C CYS A 293 -9.21 -20.12 1.44
N GLY A 294 -10.45 -20.65 1.41
CA GLY A 294 -11.04 -21.48 2.47
C GLY A 294 -12.24 -20.85 3.16
N SER A 295 -12.54 -19.58 2.90
CA SER A 295 -13.70 -18.88 3.43
C SER A 295 -14.70 -18.46 2.36
N GLY A 296 -14.39 -18.63 1.08
CA GLY A 296 -15.15 -18.17 -0.09
C GLY A 296 -14.34 -17.21 -0.98
N PRO A 297 -14.88 -16.81 -2.14
CA PRO A 297 -14.24 -15.82 -3.01
C PRO A 297 -14.19 -14.43 -2.36
N PRO A 298 -13.25 -13.56 -2.76
CA PRO A 298 -13.14 -12.20 -2.25
C PRO A 298 -14.28 -11.30 -2.72
N ASP A 299 -14.64 -10.31 -1.90
CA ASP A 299 -15.46 -9.16 -2.31
C ASP A 299 -14.58 -8.06 -2.91
N ILE A 300 -13.38 -7.90 -2.35
CA ILE A 300 -12.37 -6.94 -2.79
C ILE A 300 -11.04 -7.66 -2.99
N ILE A 301 -10.38 -7.43 -4.12
CA ILE A 301 -8.96 -7.77 -4.32
C ILE A 301 -8.18 -6.48 -4.23
N MET A 302 -7.16 -6.46 -3.37
CA MET A 302 -6.30 -5.29 -3.18
C MET A 302 -4.84 -5.60 -3.53
N GLY A 303 -4.18 -4.70 -4.26
CA GLY A 303 -2.73 -4.78 -4.49
C GLY A 303 -2.03 -3.48 -4.16
N MET A 304 -1.07 -3.51 -3.25
CA MET A 304 -0.28 -2.32 -2.88
C MET A 304 0.98 -2.22 -3.75
N ASN A 305 1.23 -1.02 -4.30
CA ASN A 305 2.34 -0.78 -5.23
C ASN A 305 2.41 -1.84 -6.34
N ALA A 306 1.25 -2.23 -6.86
CA ALA A 306 1.05 -3.49 -7.56
C ALA A 306 1.92 -3.58 -8.83
N GLY A 307 2.07 -2.48 -9.56
CA GLY A 307 2.83 -2.47 -10.80
C GLY A 307 2.31 -3.51 -11.78
N LEU A 308 0.98 -3.55 -12.00
CA LEU A 308 0.30 -4.58 -12.80
C LEU A 308 0.91 -4.75 -14.21
N TYR A 309 1.45 -3.66 -14.77
CA TYR A 309 2.11 -3.66 -16.08
C TYR A 309 3.52 -4.27 -16.06
N ALA A 310 4.17 -4.32 -14.89
CA ALA A 310 5.57 -4.72 -14.74
C ALA A 310 5.77 -6.22 -14.53
N TYR A 311 4.75 -6.94 -14.03
CA TYR A 311 4.88 -8.36 -13.65
C TYR A 311 3.76 -9.23 -14.22
N GLU A 312 4.14 -10.27 -14.98
CA GLU A 312 3.19 -11.20 -15.61
C GLU A 312 2.32 -11.96 -14.59
N SER A 313 2.81 -12.13 -13.35
CA SER A 313 2.06 -12.78 -12.27
C SER A 313 0.72 -12.11 -11.94
N TRP A 314 0.51 -10.84 -12.33
CA TRP A 314 -0.77 -10.15 -12.16
C TRP A 314 -1.82 -10.50 -13.21
N ARG A 315 -1.45 -11.19 -14.30
CA ARG A 315 -2.36 -11.50 -15.42
C ARG A 315 -3.59 -12.29 -14.96
N SER A 316 -3.41 -13.21 -14.02
CA SER A 316 -4.48 -14.00 -13.42
C SER A 316 -5.47 -13.14 -12.64
N VAL A 317 -4.97 -12.19 -11.83
CA VAL A 317 -5.79 -11.22 -11.08
C VAL A 317 -6.62 -10.37 -12.04
N VAL A 318 -5.98 -9.79 -13.08
CA VAL A 318 -6.66 -8.95 -14.07
C VAL A 318 -7.72 -9.75 -14.83
N SER A 319 -7.39 -10.98 -15.22
CA SER A 319 -8.31 -11.86 -15.96
C SER A 319 -9.49 -12.30 -15.10
N TYR A 320 -9.26 -12.57 -13.80
CA TYR A 320 -10.31 -12.89 -12.85
C TYR A 320 -11.25 -11.71 -12.64
N LEU A 321 -10.74 -10.49 -12.41
CA LEU A 321 -11.57 -9.29 -12.24
C LEU A 321 -12.39 -9.00 -13.49
N LYS A 322 -11.84 -9.24 -14.68
CA LYS A 322 -12.59 -9.13 -15.93
C LYS A 322 -13.76 -10.12 -16.03
N ASN A 323 -13.57 -11.33 -15.52
CA ASN A 323 -14.58 -12.39 -15.54
C ASN A 323 -15.57 -12.30 -14.36
N ASN A 324 -15.24 -11.53 -13.32
CA ASN A 324 -16.02 -11.40 -12.09
C ASN A 324 -16.30 -9.91 -11.81
N PRO A 325 -17.20 -9.26 -12.57
CA PRO A 325 -17.50 -7.83 -12.40
C PRO A 325 -18.13 -7.45 -11.05
N HIS A 326 -18.53 -8.45 -10.25
CA HIS A 326 -19.04 -8.27 -8.89
C HIS A 326 -17.93 -8.20 -7.83
N VAL A 327 -16.68 -8.46 -8.18
CA VAL A 327 -15.52 -8.31 -7.30
C VAL A 327 -14.82 -6.98 -7.62
N VAL A 328 -14.63 -6.15 -6.61
CA VAL A 328 -13.96 -4.85 -6.74
C VAL A 328 -12.45 -5.07 -6.69
N GLY A 329 -11.70 -4.51 -7.64
CA GLY A 329 -10.24 -4.51 -7.62
C GLY A 329 -9.70 -3.15 -7.23
N VAL A 330 -9.03 -3.01 -6.09
CA VAL A 330 -8.44 -1.74 -5.63
C VAL A 330 -6.93 -1.84 -5.62
N PHE A 331 -6.25 -0.92 -6.30
CA PHE A 331 -4.80 -1.02 -6.42
C PHE A 331 -4.13 0.30 -6.14
N THR A 332 -2.88 0.23 -5.68
CA THR A 332 -2.02 1.40 -5.60
C THR A 332 -0.77 1.30 -6.45
N ASP A 333 -0.24 2.45 -6.85
CA ASP A 333 0.99 2.58 -7.61
C ASP A 333 1.85 3.74 -7.13
N TYR A 334 3.16 3.69 -7.42
CA TYR A 334 4.13 4.64 -6.90
C TYR A 334 3.96 6.06 -7.44
N ASN A 335 3.62 6.18 -8.73
CA ASN A 335 3.54 7.44 -9.45
C ASN A 335 2.41 7.43 -10.48
N GLU A 336 2.01 8.62 -10.92
CA GLU A 336 0.87 8.82 -11.81
C GLU A 336 1.04 8.12 -13.16
N HIS A 337 2.26 8.04 -13.70
CA HIS A 337 2.53 7.34 -14.95
C HIS A 337 2.29 5.83 -14.83
N SER A 338 2.84 5.21 -13.78
CA SER A 338 2.62 3.79 -13.48
C SER A 338 1.13 3.51 -13.26
N GLY A 339 0.51 4.29 -12.36
CA GLY A 339 -0.91 4.14 -12.02
C GLY A 339 -1.82 4.30 -13.23
N THR A 340 -1.61 5.30 -14.10
CA THR A 340 -2.42 5.49 -15.31
C THR A 340 -2.35 4.27 -16.25
N ASN A 341 -1.14 3.72 -16.46
CA ASN A 341 -0.95 2.58 -17.35
C ASN A 341 -1.56 1.30 -16.76
N CYS A 342 -1.36 1.06 -15.46
CA CYS A 342 -1.97 -0.07 -14.76
C CYS A 342 -3.50 0.06 -14.74
N ALA A 343 -4.04 1.24 -14.43
CA ALA A 343 -5.48 1.51 -14.42
C ALA A 343 -6.13 1.24 -15.78
N SER A 344 -5.42 1.56 -16.88
CA SER A 344 -5.92 1.35 -18.24
C SER A 344 -6.18 -0.12 -18.60
N LEU A 345 -5.57 -1.09 -17.91
CA LEU A 345 -5.87 -2.51 -18.12
C LEU A 345 -7.30 -2.88 -17.67
N GLY A 346 -7.90 -2.08 -16.77
CA GLY A 346 -9.30 -2.20 -16.34
C GLY A 346 -10.29 -1.42 -17.22
N GLY A 347 -9.83 -0.76 -18.27
CA GLY A 347 -10.66 0.03 -19.19
C GLY A 347 -10.77 1.53 -18.83
N GLY A 348 -11.64 2.26 -19.54
CA GLY A 348 -11.76 3.72 -19.44
C GLY A 348 -12.13 4.22 -18.04
N LYS A 349 -13.17 3.63 -17.44
CA LYS A 349 -13.61 3.97 -16.07
C LYS A 349 -12.50 3.76 -15.04
N ALA A 350 -11.80 2.63 -15.12
CA ALA A 350 -10.68 2.35 -14.23
C ALA A 350 -9.56 3.39 -14.38
N ARG A 351 -9.23 3.78 -15.61
CA ARG A 351 -8.27 4.85 -15.89
C ARG A 351 -8.69 6.21 -15.30
N GLU A 352 -9.97 6.55 -15.40
CA GLU A 352 -10.55 7.79 -14.87
C GLU A 352 -10.61 7.81 -13.34
N SER A 353 -10.63 6.65 -12.70
CA SER A 353 -10.64 6.52 -11.24
C SER A 353 -9.30 6.84 -10.56
N LEU A 354 -8.22 7.03 -11.33
CA LEU A 354 -6.89 7.29 -10.79
C LEU A 354 -6.90 8.55 -9.93
N CYS A 355 -6.56 8.41 -8.66
CA CYS A 355 -6.50 9.53 -7.72
C CYS A 355 -5.32 9.41 -6.75
N ILE A 356 -4.95 10.51 -6.08
CA ILE A 356 -3.91 10.51 -5.07
C ILE A 356 -4.39 9.71 -3.86
N ASN A 357 -3.55 8.81 -3.33
CA ASN A 357 -3.80 8.25 -2.02
C ASN A 357 -3.44 9.29 -0.94
N PRO A 358 -4.40 9.73 -0.11
CA PRO A 358 -4.11 10.67 0.97
C PRO A 358 -3.14 10.09 2.00
N PHE A 359 -3.14 8.76 2.16
CA PHE A 359 -2.28 8.02 3.09
C PHE A 359 -1.03 7.42 2.43
N ARG A 360 -0.60 7.98 1.29
CA ARG A 360 0.71 7.65 0.72
C ARG A 360 1.81 7.96 1.72
N GLN A 361 2.88 7.18 1.69
CA GLN A 361 3.98 7.31 2.64
C GLN A 361 4.66 8.69 2.52
N PRO A 362 4.90 9.42 3.63
CA PRO A 362 5.50 10.76 3.61
C PRO A 362 7.03 10.74 3.39
N ARG A 363 7.47 10.02 2.36
CA ARG A 363 8.85 9.98 1.87
C ARG A 363 8.88 9.79 0.36
N ALA A 364 9.83 10.44 -0.31
CA ALA A 364 10.08 10.16 -1.71
C ALA A 364 10.74 8.77 -1.84
N MET A 365 10.26 7.96 -2.78
CA MET A 365 10.87 6.67 -3.10
C MET A 365 12.05 6.86 -4.06
N PRO A 366 13.10 6.02 -4.03
CA PRO A 366 14.19 6.10 -4.99
C PRO A 366 13.80 5.56 -6.38
N VAL A 367 14.25 6.22 -7.46
CA VAL A 367 14.14 5.72 -8.84
C VAL A 367 15.38 6.05 -9.64
N TYR A 368 15.81 5.11 -10.48
CA TYR A 368 17.11 5.23 -11.15
C TYR A 368 17.04 5.84 -12.55
N CYS A 369 15.89 5.82 -13.24
CA CYS A 369 15.79 6.19 -14.65
C CYS A 369 14.75 7.28 -14.99
N MET A 370 13.90 7.65 -14.03
CA MET A 370 12.87 8.66 -14.19
C MET A 370 12.97 9.64 -13.03
N ASN A 371 12.60 10.89 -13.24
CA ASN A 371 12.52 11.92 -12.22
C ASN A 371 11.05 12.36 -12.03
N LEU A 372 10.16 11.37 -11.91
CA LEU A 372 8.75 11.58 -11.58
C LEU A 372 8.58 11.58 -10.05
N PRO A 373 7.65 12.39 -9.50
CA PRO A 373 7.28 12.28 -8.09
C PRO A 373 6.72 10.90 -7.80
N GLN A 374 7.23 10.23 -6.76
CA GLN A 374 6.84 8.88 -6.43
C GLN A 374 6.89 8.60 -4.94
N PHE A 375 5.89 7.90 -4.45
CA PHE A 375 5.64 7.62 -3.04
C PHE A 375 5.16 6.19 -2.90
N SER A 376 5.49 5.50 -1.80
CA SER A 376 4.86 4.21 -1.52
C SER A 376 3.36 4.42 -1.36
N ASN A 377 2.56 3.60 -2.05
CA ASN A 377 1.12 3.73 -2.18
C ASN A 377 0.69 5.11 -2.69
N GLY A 378 1.38 5.70 -3.67
CA GLY A 378 1.18 7.09 -4.10
C GLY A 378 -0.21 7.41 -4.67
N PHE A 379 -0.75 6.52 -5.49
CA PHE A 379 -2.01 6.71 -6.22
C PHE A 379 -2.90 5.48 -6.08
N PHE A 380 -4.22 5.68 -6.02
CA PHE A 380 -5.24 4.64 -6.11
C PHE A 380 -5.81 4.56 -7.52
N TYR A 381 -6.24 3.37 -7.93
CA TYR A 381 -7.20 3.18 -9.02
C TYR A 381 -8.05 1.94 -8.74
N VAL A 382 -9.26 1.90 -9.29
CA VAL A 382 -10.25 0.85 -9.04
C VAL A 382 -10.74 0.18 -10.33
N TYR A 383 -10.93 -1.13 -10.27
CA TYR A 383 -11.57 -1.95 -11.30
C TYR A 383 -12.92 -2.40 -10.75
N ASN A 384 -13.91 -2.49 -11.64
CA ASN A 384 -15.27 -2.89 -11.28
C ASN A 384 -15.81 -2.07 -10.10
N GLU A 385 -15.62 -0.74 -10.14
CA GLU A 385 -16.19 0.15 -9.13
C GLU A 385 -17.71 -0.03 -9.05
N GLN A 386 -18.22 -0.14 -7.83
CA GLN A 386 -19.63 -0.35 -7.54
C GLN A 386 -20.13 0.83 -6.72
N THR A 387 -21.30 1.33 -7.09
CA THR A 387 -22.00 2.39 -6.37
C THR A 387 -23.34 1.84 -5.92
N LEU A 388 -23.81 2.27 -4.75
CA LEU A 388 -25.22 2.09 -4.40
C LEU A 388 -26.02 3.01 -5.33
N ASP A 389 -27.00 2.47 -6.04
CA ASP A 389 -27.92 3.31 -6.83
C ASP A 389 -28.67 4.24 -5.87
N GLU A 390 -28.79 5.53 -6.23
CA GLU A 390 -29.54 6.55 -5.45
C GLU A 390 -31.06 6.31 -5.44
#